data_AF-A0A9W4CUD8-F1
#
_entry.id   AF-A0A9W4CUD8-F1
#
_cell.length_a   1.000
_cell.length_b   1.000
_cell.length_c   1.000
_cell.angle_alpha   90.00
_cell.angle_beta   90.00
_cell.angle_gamma   90.00
#
_symmetry.space_group_name_H-M   'P 1'
#
loop_
_entity.id
_entity.type
_entity.pdbx_description
1 polymer ?
#
loop_
_entity_poly.entity_id
_entity_poly.type
_entity_poly.pdbx_seq_one_letter_code
_entity_poly.pdbx_strand_id
1 'polypeptide(L)'
;MARPKQIGLNLETVVRWASTLSQSKLWELINALLALAEAVEDSDRSLSTNGSNGGGNGSGRLGGYVELKMINGCGPYRYLRFRSQGQYKSVYLGKAESD
;
A
#
# COMPACT_ATOMS: atom_id res chain seq x y z
N MET A 1 -6.96 23.82 14.55
CA MET A 1 -6.82 22.93 13.38
C MET A 1 -7.75 21.74 13.56
N ALA A 2 -8.79 21.61 12.73
CA ALA A 2 -9.73 20.49 12.83
C ALA A 2 -9.06 19.21 12.34
N ARG A 3 -9.05 18.15 13.16
CA ARG A 3 -8.66 16.81 12.71
C ARG A 3 -9.60 16.42 11.56
N PRO A 4 -9.10 15.89 10.44
CA PRO A 4 -9.97 15.37 9.39
C PRO A 4 -10.89 14.31 10.02
N LYS A 5 -12.20 14.51 9.85
CA LYS A 5 -13.23 13.58 10.31
C LYS A 5 -12.93 12.24 9.64
N GLN A 6 -12.48 11.25 10.40
CA GLN A 6 -12.37 9.88 9.91
C GLN A 6 -13.77 9.49 9.46
N ILE A 7 -14.01 9.51 8.15
CA ILE A 7 -15.15 8.84 7.55
C ILE A 7 -14.93 7.39 7.94
N GLY A 8 -15.75 6.88 8.85
CA GLY A 8 -15.65 5.50 9.32
C GLY A 8 -15.90 4.56 8.15
N LEU A 9 -14.85 4.28 7.39
CA LEU A 9 -14.81 3.26 6.36
C LEU A 9 -14.90 1.92 7.08
N ASN A 10 -16.12 1.40 7.19
CA ASN A 10 -16.36 0.05 7.68
C ASN A 10 -16.26 -0.95 6.53
N LEU A 11 -16.08 -2.23 6.89
CA LEU A 11 -15.95 -3.33 5.93
C LEU A 11 -17.11 -3.37 4.94
N GLU A 12 -18.34 -3.18 5.42
CA GLU A 12 -19.55 -3.20 4.59
C GLU A 12 -19.50 -2.14 3.48
N THR A 13 -19.07 -0.92 3.81
CA THR A 13 -18.93 0.14 2.83
C THR A 13 -17.90 -0.23 1.77
N VAL A 14 -16.74 -0.77 2.17
CA VAL A 14 -15.69 -1.19 1.22
C VAL A 14 -16.20 -2.29 0.28
N VAL A 15 -16.86 -3.31 0.83
CA VAL A 15 -17.40 -4.43 0.02
C VAL A 15 -18.51 -3.97 -0.91
N ARG A 16 -19.41 -3.08 -0.45
CA ARG A 16 -20.47 -2.52 -1.29
C ARG A 16 -19.90 -1.77 -2.49
N TRP A 17 -18.88 -0.93 -2.28
CA TRP A 17 -18.19 -0.26 -3.38
C TRP A 17 -17.44 -1.23 -4.29
N ALA A 18 -16.78 -2.25 -3.73
CA ALA A 18 -16.08 -3.26 -4.53
C ALA A 18 -17.04 -4.09 -5.41
N SER A 19 -18.29 -4.29 -4.98
CA SER A 19 -19.30 -5.03 -5.74
C SER A 19 -19.70 -4.40 -7.07
N THR A 20 -19.45 -3.10 -7.26
CA THR A 20 -19.75 -2.39 -8.51
C THR A 20 -18.61 -2.47 -9.53
N LEU A 21 -17.49 -3.11 -9.19
CA LEU A 21 -16.32 -3.24 -10.05
C LEU A 21 -16.48 -4.40 -11.04
N SER A 22 -15.83 -4.29 -12.20
CA SER A 22 -15.64 -5.45 -13.07
C SER A 22 -14.79 -6.52 -12.38
N GLN A 23 -14.91 -7.77 -12.82
CA GLN A 23 -14.11 -8.88 -12.28
C GLN A 23 -12.59 -8.60 -12.34
N SER A 24 -12.11 -8.00 -13.43
CA SER A 24 -10.70 -7.64 -13.58
C SER A 24 -10.25 -6.58 -12.57
N LYS A 25 -11.11 -5.58 -12.28
CA LYS A 25 -10.84 -4.55 -11.28
C LYS A 25 -10.93 -5.07 -9.86
N LEU A 26 -11.81 -6.05 -9.60
CA LEU A 26 -11.87 -6.73 -8.32
C LEU A 26 -10.58 -7.50 -8.03
N TRP A 27 -10.03 -8.22 -9.02
CA TRP A 27 -8.73 -8.87 -8.86
C TRP A 27 -7.57 -7.88 -8.68
N GLU A 28 -7.60 -6.73 -9.37
CA GLU A 28 -6.60 -5.67 -9.16
C GLU A 28 -6.69 -5.10 -7.72
N LEU A 29 -7.90 -4.92 -7.19
CA LEU A 29 -8.13 -4.51 -5.80
C LEU A 29 -7.60 -5.56 -4.81
N ILE A 30 -7.90 -6.85 -5.03
CA ILE A 30 -7.39 -7.94 -4.18
C ILE A 30 -5.86 -7.92 -4.14
N ASN A 31 -5.20 -7.80 -5.30
CA ASN A 31 -3.74 -7.74 -5.36
C ASN A 31 -3.18 -6.52 -4.60
N ALA A 32 -3.85 -5.36 -4.72
CA ALA A 32 -3.45 -4.16 -3.98
C ALA A 32 -3.61 -4.32 -2.46
N LEU A 33 -4.72 -4.91 -2.00
CA LEU A 33 -4.97 -5.14 -0.57
C LEU A 33 -4.03 -6.17 0.03
N LEU A 34 -3.73 -7.25 -0.69
CA LEU A 34 -2.72 -8.23 -0.28
C LEU A 34 -1.33 -7.59 -0.18
N ALA A 35 -0.93 -6.80 -1.19
CA ALA A 35 0.33 -6.08 -1.17
C ALA A 35 0.40 -5.05 -0.02
N LEU A 36 -0.72 -4.41 0.32
CA LEU A 36 -0.80 -3.51 1.46
C LEU A 36 -0.59 -4.24 2.78
N ALA A 37 -1.24 -5.40 2.96
CA ALA A 37 -1.09 -6.22 4.16
C ALA A 37 0.39 -6.66 4.34
N GLU A 38 1.04 -7.12 3.27
CA GLU A 38 2.47 -7.46 3.28
C GLU A 38 3.34 -6.25 3.71
N ALA A 39 3.08 -5.08 3.13
CA ALA A 39 3.87 -3.88 3.41
C ALA A 39 3.70 -3.36 4.85
N VAL A 40 2.52 -3.54 5.46
CA VAL A 40 2.27 -3.18 6.86
C VAL A 40 3.00 -4.15 7.79
N GLU A 41 2.91 -5.47 7.55
CA GLU A 41 3.63 -6.46 8.36
C GLU A 41 5.15 -6.28 8.32
N ASP A 42 5.71 -6.01 7.15
CA ASP A 42 7.15 -5.82 7.01
C ASP A 42 7.61 -4.49 7.66
N SER A 43 6.75 -3.45 7.69
CA SER A 43 7.02 -2.21 8.44
C SER A 43 7.11 -2.47 9.95
N ASP A 44 6.17 -3.23 10.51
CA ASP A 44 6.17 -3.60 11.93
C ASP A 44 7.38 -4.44 12.32
N ARG A 45 7.81 -5.36 11.44
CA ARG A 45 9.04 -6.15 11.64
C ARG A 45 10.30 -5.30 11.54
N SER A 46 10.35 -4.31 10.65
CA SER A 46 11.54 -3.46 10.44
C SER A 46 11.87 -2.55 11.64
N LEU A 47 10.89 -2.23 12.48
CA LEU A 47 11.09 -1.46 13.72
C LEU A 47 11.75 -2.30 14.84
N SER A 48 11.80 -3.63 14.70
CA SER A 48 12.37 -4.54 15.71
C SER A 48 13.81 -4.99 15.43
N THR A 49 14.38 -4.72 14.25
CA THR A 49 15.76 -5.14 13.94
C THR A 49 16.51 -4.06 13.20
N ASN A 50 17.45 -3.44 13.91
CA ASN A 50 18.45 -2.56 13.36
C ASN A 50 19.30 -3.32 12.32
N GLY A 51 19.21 -2.91 11.05
CA GLY A 51 20.11 -3.32 9.97
C GLY A 51 19.86 -4.70 9.37
N SER A 52 19.47 -4.74 8.09
CA SER A 52 20.11 -5.53 7.03
C SER A 52 19.36 -5.36 5.70
N ASN A 53 20.10 -4.96 4.67
CA ASN A 53 19.68 -5.05 3.27
C ASN A 53 19.24 -6.49 2.98
N GLY A 54 17.94 -6.70 2.74
CA GLY A 54 17.37 -8.01 2.43
C GLY A 54 16.81 -8.06 1.02
N GLY A 55 17.68 -8.21 0.02
CA GLY A 55 17.27 -8.74 -1.27
C GLY A 55 16.83 -10.19 -1.09
N GLY A 56 15.53 -10.46 -1.16
CA GLY A 56 14.95 -11.78 -0.96
C GLY A 56 14.21 -12.28 -2.19
N ASN A 57 14.86 -13.17 -2.95
CA ASN A 57 14.18 -14.08 -3.88
C ASN A 57 13.22 -14.97 -3.07
N GLY A 58 11.92 -14.69 -3.14
CA GLY A 58 10.86 -15.46 -2.51
C GLY A 58 9.73 -15.69 -3.49
N SER A 59 9.75 -16.85 -4.14
CA SER A 59 8.63 -17.41 -4.89
C SER A 59 7.40 -17.49 -3.99
N GLY A 60 6.49 -16.50 -4.04
CA GLY A 60 5.19 -16.58 -3.38
C GLY A 60 4.60 -15.27 -2.83
N ARG A 61 5.38 -14.19 -2.71
CA ARG A 61 4.87 -12.87 -2.25
C ARG A 61 4.53 -11.97 -3.44
N LEU A 62 3.41 -11.26 -3.39
CA LEU A 62 3.01 -10.30 -4.44
C LEU A 62 3.98 -9.09 -4.51
N GLY A 63 4.83 -8.93 -3.49
CA GLY A 63 6.00 -8.05 -3.53
C GLY A 63 5.63 -6.60 -3.30
N GLY A 64 4.68 -6.36 -2.39
CA GLY A 64 4.23 -5.03 -2.00
C GLY A 64 5.22 -4.33 -1.06
N TYR A 65 5.59 -3.08 -1.35
CA TYR A 65 6.32 -2.23 -0.40
C TYR A 65 5.88 -0.77 -0.49
N VAL A 66 6.13 0.01 0.57
CA VAL A 66 5.91 1.46 0.55
C VAL A 66 7.13 2.16 -0.02
N GLU A 67 6.94 2.87 -1.13
CA GLU A 67 7.95 3.71 -1.79
C GLU A 67 7.71 5.18 -1.41
N LEU A 68 8.75 5.88 -0.95
CA LEU A 68 8.72 7.32 -0.69
C LEU A 68 9.16 8.08 -1.94
N LYS A 69 8.36 9.06 -2.38
CA LYS A 69 8.66 9.90 -3.55
C LYS A 69 8.60 11.38 -3.25
N MET A 70 9.57 12.12 -3.78
CA MET A 70 9.50 13.57 -3.96
C MET A 70 8.94 13.86 -5.35
N ILE A 71 7.95 14.74 -5.44
CA ILE A 71 7.35 15.16 -6.72
C ILE A 71 7.46 16.68 -6.79
N ASN A 72 8.21 17.20 -7.78
CA ASN A 72 8.45 18.64 -7.97
C ASN A 72 8.92 19.36 -6.69
N GLY A 73 9.84 18.73 -5.93
CA GLY A 73 10.35 19.27 -4.68
C GLY A 73 9.38 19.19 -3.48
N CYS A 74 8.16 18.67 -3.67
CA CYS A 74 7.19 18.46 -2.61
C CYS A 74 7.18 16.98 -2.18
N GLY A 75 7.10 16.70 -0.87
CA GLY A 75 7.07 15.35 -0.33
C GLY A 75 7.70 15.25 1.08
N PRO A 76 8.07 14.04 1.55
CA PRO A 76 7.93 12.77 0.85
C PRO A 76 6.47 12.27 0.83
N TYR A 77 6.09 11.65 -0.28
CA TYR A 77 4.79 11.01 -0.48
C TYR A 77 4.91 9.49 -0.43
N ARG A 78 3.98 8.83 0.25
CA ARG A 78 3.93 7.37 0.36
C ARG A 78 3.14 6.79 -0.79
N TYR A 79 3.71 5.81 -1.47
CA TYR A 79 3.05 5.02 -2.50
C TYR A 79 3.18 3.53 -2.18
N LEU A 80 2.09 2.78 -2.20
CA LEU A 80 2.15 1.33 -2.28
C LEU A 80 2.61 0.95 -3.68
N ARG A 81 3.73 0.23 -3.80
CA ARG A 81 4.23 -0.31 -5.06
C ARG A 81 4.12 -1.83 -5.05
N PHE A 82 3.50 -2.39 -6.08
CA PHE A 82 3.25 -3.82 -6.20
C PHE A 82 3.17 -4.24 -7.68
N ARG A 83 3.30 -5.54 -7.94
CA ARG A 83 3.08 -6.10 -9.28
C ARG A 83 1.64 -6.59 -9.44
N SER A 84 1.02 -6.23 -10.55
CA SER A 84 -0.26 -6.78 -10.97
C SER A 84 -0.25 -6.96 -12.48
N GLN A 85 -0.64 -8.15 -12.95
CA GLN A 85 -0.66 -8.49 -14.39
C GLN A 85 0.68 -8.21 -15.11
N GLY A 86 1.80 -8.52 -14.44
CA GLY A 86 3.15 -8.31 -14.99
C GLY A 86 3.67 -6.87 -14.99
N GLN A 87 2.86 -5.90 -14.54
CA GLN A 87 3.25 -4.48 -14.49
C GLN A 87 3.38 -3.99 -13.05
N TYR A 88 4.27 -3.02 -12.83
CA TYR A 88 4.29 -2.28 -11.58
C TYR A 88 3.14 -1.29 -11.52
N LYS A 89 2.39 -1.34 -10.43
CA LYS A 89 1.36 -0.35 -10.08
C LYS A 89 1.81 0.44 -8.86
N SER A 90 1.34 1.67 -8.78
CA SER A 90 1.58 2.55 -7.64
C SER A 90 0.27 3.18 -7.19
N VAL A 91 -0.07 3.01 -5.91
CA VAL A 91 -1.26 3.60 -5.28
C VAL A 91 -0.80 4.59 -4.23
N TYR A 92 -1.27 5.83 -4.32
CA TYR A 92 -0.94 6.89 -3.36
C TYR A 92 -1.58 6.58 -2.00
N LEU A 93 -0.78 6.60 -0.93
CA LEU A 93 -1.21 6.33 0.44
C LEU A 93 -1.28 7.60 1.29
N GLY A 94 -0.89 8.75 0.75
CA GLY A 94 -0.84 10.02 1.48
C GLY A 94 0.56 10.62 1.55
N LYS A 95 0.65 11.82 2.14
CA LYS A 95 1.92 12.44 2.50
C LYS A 95 2.50 11.67 3.69
N ALA A 96 3.82 11.45 3.70
CA ALA A 96 4.48 10.98 4.91
C ALA A 96 4.29 12.04 5.99
N GLU A 97 3.99 11.61 7.22
CA GLU A 97 4.01 12.54 8.35
C GLU A 97 5.45 13.03 8.50
N SER A 98 5.58 14.34 8.71
CA SER A 98 6.84 14.92 9.17
C SER A 98 6.80 14.75 10.68
N ASP A 99 7.76 14.04 11.26
CA ASP A 99 7.94 13.99 12.71
C ASP A 99 7.99 15.40 13.32
#